data_AF-A0A5C1MDV2-F1
#
_entry.id   AF-A0A5C1MDV2-F1
#
_cell.length_a   1.000
_cell.length_b   1.000
_cell.length_c   1.000
_cell.angle_alpha   90.00
_cell.angle_beta   90.00
_cell.angle_gamma   90.00
#
_symmetry.space_group_name_H-M   'P 1'
#
loop_
_entity.id
_entity.type
_entity.pdbx_description
1 polymer ?
#
loop_
_entity_poly.entity_id
_entity_poly.type
_entity_poly.pdbx_seq_one_letter_code
_entity_poly.pdbx_strand_id
1 'polypeptide(L)'
;MKRLTVTLAAVLALSAPVLSHAHEQGEHGDQATMDMSHETMHNHHDDQCAKECDMLLKECAREADTIQQRIQRLRTEIREKGATTANRDELQLLNRKLKETNELMRALQKPGH
;
A
#
# COMPACT_ATOMS: atom_id res chain seq x y z
N MET A 1 -29.24 18.89 26.60
CA MET A 1 -28.39 19.97 26.04
C MET A 1 -26.94 19.47 26.08
N LYS A 2 -26.15 19.26 25.03
CA LYS A 2 -26.10 19.72 23.64
C LYS A 2 -25.47 18.58 22.79
N ARG A 3 -26.01 18.28 21.61
CA ARG A 3 -25.37 17.42 20.62
C ARG A 3 -24.47 18.31 19.75
N LEU A 4 -23.16 18.10 19.81
CA LEU A 4 -22.19 18.80 18.97
C LEU A 4 -21.97 17.98 17.69
N THR A 5 -22.79 18.26 16.68
CA THR A 5 -22.53 17.92 15.28
C THR A 5 -21.47 18.88 14.75
N VAL A 6 -20.25 18.38 14.55
CA VAL A 6 -19.22 19.11 13.81
C VAL A 6 -19.29 18.67 12.35
N THR A 7 -19.65 19.62 11.50
CA THR A 7 -19.84 19.48 10.06
C THR A 7 -18.51 19.31 9.34
N LEU A 8 -18.48 18.28 8.48
CA LEU A 8 -17.47 18.00 7.47
C LEU A 8 -17.44 19.14 6.43
N ALA A 9 -16.29 19.80 6.26
CA ALA A 9 -16.08 20.74 5.17
C ALA A 9 -15.06 20.14 4.20
N ALA A 10 -15.57 19.61 3.08
CA ALA A 10 -14.79 19.28 1.91
C ALA A 10 -14.47 20.57 1.13
N VAL A 11 -13.20 20.84 0.86
CA VAL A 11 -12.80 21.86 -0.13
C VAL A 11 -11.95 21.15 -1.18
N LEU A 12 -12.61 20.82 -2.27
CA LEU A 12 -12.01 20.43 -3.55
C LEU A 12 -11.40 21.69 -4.17
N ALA A 13 -10.08 21.83 -4.12
CA ALA A 13 -9.36 22.79 -4.96
C ALA A 13 -8.87 22.05 -6.22
N LEU A 14 -9.70 22.08 -7.25
CA LEU A 14 -9.31 21.77 -8.63
C LEU A 14 -8.52 22.97 -9.16
N SER A 15 -7.20 22.89 -9.19
CA SER A 15 -6.35 23.85 -9.93
C SER A 15 -5.77 23.15 -11.17
N ALA A 16 -6.23 23.64 -12.31
CA ALA A 16 -5.95 23.23 -13.68
C ALA A 16 -4.45 23.40 -14.07
N PRO A 17 -4.02 22.85 -15.24
CA PRO A 17 -2.63 22.62 -15.58
C PRO A 17 -1.93 23.92 -16.05
N VAL A 18 -0.71 24.15 -15.55
CA VAL A 18 0.20 25.15 -16.12
C VAL A 18 0.95 24.49 -17.28
N LEU A 19 0.57 24.89 -18.49
CA LEU A 19 1.38 24.77 -19.69
C LEU A 19 2.66 25.59 -19.47
N SER A 20 3.82 24.95 -19.43
CA SER A 20 5.11 25.64 -19.56
C SER A 20 5.90 24.96 -20.67
N HIS A 21 5.64 25.38 -21.91
CA HIS A 21 6.52 25.16 -23.05
C HIS A 21 7.56 26.28 -23.05
N ALA A 22 8.78 25.98 -22.62
CA ALA A 22 9.97 26.73 -23.00
C ALA A 22 10.90 25.73 -23.69
N HIS A 23 10.74 25.67 -25.01
CA HIS A 23 11.53 24.90 -25.95
C HIS A 23 12.85 25.65 -26.17
N GLU A 24 13.93 25.23 -25.49
CA GLU A 24 15.28 25.67 -25.83
C GLU A 24 15.84 24.76 -26.91
N GLN A 25 16.21 25.44 -27.99
CA GLN A 25 16.60 24.95 -29.29
C GLN A 25 18.03 24.41 -29.23
N GLY A 26 18.17 23.08 -29.18
CA GLY A 26 19.44 22.37 -29.32
C GLY A 26 19.53 21.72 -30.70
N GLU A 27 20.41 22.25 -31.54
CA GLU A 27 20.70 21.75 -32.89
C GLU A 27 21.27 20.33 -32.84
N HIS A 28 20.65 19.37 -33.52
CA HIS A 28 21.32 18.15 -33.95
C HIS A 28 20.81 17.75 -35.33
N GLY A 29 21.75 17.71 -36.28
CA GLY A 29 21.51 17.42 -37.69
C GLY A 29 20.98 16.03 -37.96
N ASP A 30 20.29 15.95 -39.10
CA ASP A 30 19.93 14.79 -39.93
C ASP A 30 20.25 13.40 -39.37
N GLN A 31 19.21 12.59 -39.10
CA GLN A 31 18.98 11.29 -39.77
C GLN A 31 17.80 10.51 -39.14
N ALA A 32 16.73 10.38 -39.94
CA ALA A 32 15.75 9.28 -39.99
C ALA A 32 15.29 8.54 -38.70
N THR A 33 14.04 8.82 -38.32
CA THR A 33 12.98 7.87 -37.91
C THR A 33 13.38 6.60 -37.12
N MET A 34 13.00 6.53 -35.84
CA MET A 34 12.34 5.40 -35.14
C MET A 34 12.39 5.67 -33.62
N ASP A 35 11.71 6.72 -33.14
CA ASP A 35 11.51 6.98 -31.71
C ASP A 35 10.03 6.86 -31.38
N MET A 36 9.55 5.61 -31.24
CA MET A 36 8.16 5.28 -30.90
C MET A 36 8.07 4.05 -29.98
N SER A 37 9.05 3.83 -29.10
CA SER A 37 9.03 2.64 -28.24
C SER A 37 9.42 2.84 -26.77
N HIS A 38 9.94 4.02 -26.36
CA HIS A 38 10.34 4.17 -24.96
C HIS A 38 9.15 4.51 -24.04
N GLU A 39 8.25 5.40 -24.46
CA GLU A 39 7.12 5.87 -23.62
C GLU A 39 6.03 4.80 -23.40
N THR A 40 5.73 4.00 -24.41
CA THR A 40 4.74 2.91 -24.32
C THR A 40 5.25 1.74 -23.48
N MET A 41 6.57 1.49 -23.45
CA MET A 41 7.14 0.42 -22.63
C MET A 41 7.26 0.78 -21.15
N HIS A 42 7.49 2.05 -20.79
CA HIS A 42 7.46 2.51 -19.40
C HIS A 42 6.06 2.38 -18.79
N ASN A 43 5.04 2.88 -19.50
CA ASN A 43 3.66 2.82 -19.01
C ASN A 43 3.16 1.37 -18.77
N HIS A 44 3.54 0.42 -19.64
CA HIS A 44 3.15 -0.98 -19.44
C HIS A 44 3.88 -1.62 -18.25
N HIS A 45 5.14 -1.24 -17.99
CA HIS A 45 5.89 -1.71 -16.82
C HIS A 45 5.31 -1.16 -15.51
N ASP A 46 4.91 0.12 -15.51
CA ASP A 46 4.29 0.77 -14.35
C ASP A 46 2.91 0.18 -14.02
N ASP A 47 2.08 -0.07 -15.03
CA ASP A 47 0.77 -0.71 -14.86
C ASP A 47 0.89 -2.16 -14.35
N GLN A 48 1.91 -2.88 -14.79
CA GLN A 48 2.18 -4.24 -14.31
C GLN A 48 2.68 -4.20 -12.86
N CYS A 49 3.60 -3.30 -12.54
CA CYS A 49 4.09 -3.10 -11.17
C CYS A 49 2.94 -2.74 -10.22
N ALA A 50 2.05 -1.83 -10.62
CA ALA A 50 0.88 -1.44 -9.83
C ALA A 50 -0.06 -2.63 -9.55
N LYS A 51 -0.30 -3.49 -10.55
CA LYS A 51 -1.11 -4.70 -10.38
C LYS A 51 -0.45 -5.71 -9.43
N GLU A 52 0.86 -5.91 -9.55
CA GLU A 52 1.61 -6.80 -8.67
C GLU A 52 1.61 -6.29 -7.22
N CYS A 53 1.80 -4.98 -7.02
CA CYS A 53 1.69 -4.34 -5.72
C CYS A 53 0.28 -4.47 -5.11
N ASP A 54 -0.78 -4.29 -5.90
CA ASP A 54 -2.17 -4.46 -5.44
C ASP A 54 -2.48 -5.92 -5.04
N MET A 55 -2.00 -6.88 -5.83
CA MET A 55 -2.12 -8.30 -5.47
C MET A 55 -1.40 -8.60 -4.16
N LEU A 56 -0.17 -8.12 -4.01
CA LEU A 56 0.61 -8.33 -2.79
C LEU A 56 -0.06 -7.68 -1.57
N LEU A 57 -0.60 -6.47 -1.72
CA LEU A 57 -1.36 -5.80 -0.65
C LEU A 57 -2.59 -6.59 -0.21
N LYS A 58 -3.34 -7.17 -1.16
CA LYS A 58 -4.48 -8.04 -0.87
C LYS A 58 -4.05 -9.31 -0.13
N GLU A 59 -2.93 -9.90 -0.52
CA GLU A 59 -2.39 -11.07 0.17
C GLU A 59 -1.94 -10.75 1.59
N CYS A 60 -1.22 -9.65 1.79
CA CYS A 60 -0.82 -9.20 3.13
C CYS A 60 -2.02 -8.90 4.02
N ALA A 61 -3.08 -8.27 3.49
CA ALA A 61 -4.32 -8.03 4.23
C ALA A 61 -4.97 -9.34 4.68
N ARG A 62 -5.08 -10.32 3.77
CA ARG A 62 -5.63 -11.65 4.09
C ARG A 62 -4.79 -12.39 5.13
N GLU A 63 -3.47 -12.28 5.04
CA GLU A 63 -2.56 -12.87 6.02
C GLU A 63 -2.73 -12.22 7.40
N ALA A 64 -2.80 -10.88 7.46
CA ALA A 64 -3.03 -10.15 8.69
C ALA A 64 -4.36 -10.57 9.36
N ASP A 65 -5.44 -10.69 8.59
CA ASP A 65 -6.74 -11.16 9.08
C ASP A 65 -6.64 -12.59 9.66
N THR A 66 -5.95 -13.48 8.95
CA THR A 66 -5.75 -14.86 9.39
C THR A 66 -4.97 -14.93 10.71
N ILE A 67 -3.92 -14.12 10.83
CA ILE A 67 -3.12 -14.03 12.06
C ILE A 67 -3.97 -13.48 13.21
N GLN A 68 -4.75 -12.43 12.98
CA GLN A 68 -5.63 -11.84 14.00
C GLN A 68 -6.68 -12.85 14.49
N GLN A 69 -7.32 -13.60 13.59
CA GLN A 69 -8.26 -14.66 13.96
C GLN A 69 -7.60 -15.72 14.84
N ARG A 70 -6.39 -16.15 14.50
CA ARG A 70 -5.65 -17.14 15.29
C ARG A 70 -5.27 -16.61 16.67
N ILE A 71 -4.84 -15.35 16.77
CA ILE A 71 -4.60 -14.66 18.05
C ILE A 71 -5.88 -14.64 18.91
N GLN A 72 -7.04 -14.33 18.31
CA GLN A 72 -8.31 -14.30 19.05
C GLN A 72 -8.71 -15.69 19.59
N ARG A 73 -8.50 -16.74 18.79
CA ARG A 73 -8.73 -18.13 19.23
C ARG A 73 -7.83 -18.49 20.41
N LEU A 74 -6.52 -18.23 20.30
CA LEU A 74 -5.57 -18.50 21.39
C LEU A 74 -5.91 -17.71 22.66
N ARG A 75 -6.31 -16.44 22.53
CA ARG A 75 -6.74 -15.63 23.69
C ARG A 75 -7.97 -16.22 24.37
N THR A 76 -8.92 -16.73 23.58
CA THR A 76 -10.11 -17.41 24.10
C THR A 76 -9.74 -18.70 24.83
N GLU A 77 -8.87 -19.52 24.23
CA GLU A 77 -8.38 -20.74 24.85
C GLU A 77 -7.62 -20.46 26.16
N ILE A 78 -6.74 -19.45 26.17
CA ILE A 78 -6.02 -19.02 27.37
C ILE A 78 -6.99 -18.56 28.46
N ARG A 79 -8.06 -17.86 28.09
CA ARG A 79 -9.09 -17.40 29.05
C ARG A 79 -9.89 -18.56 29.63
N GLU A 80 -10.21 -19.57 28.83
CA GLU A 80 -11.07 -20.69 29.23
C GLU A 80 -10.32 -21.80 29.95
N LYS A 81 -9.10 -22.11 29.49
CA LYS A 81 -8.32 -23.28 29.92
C LYS A 81 -7.04 -22.90 30.67
N GLY A 82 -6.70 -21.62 30.72
CA GLY A 82 -5.45 -21.12 31.26
C GLY A 82 -4.33 -21.06 30.23
N ALA A 83 -3.28 -20.31 30.56
CA ALA A 83 -2.12 -20.14 29.69
C ALA A 83 -1.13 -21.32 29.85
N THR A 84 -0.84 -22.00 28.74
CA THR A 84 0.32 -22.90 28.63
C THR A 84 1.53 -22.14 28.11
N THR A 85 2.73 -22.71 28.24
CA THR A 85 3.95 -22.19 27.60
C THR A 85 3.79 -22.16 26.09
N ALA A 86 3.31 -23.26 25.49
CA ALA A 86 3.05 -23.36 24.06
C ALA A 86 2.12 -22.24 23.54
N ASN A 87 1.00 -21.98 24.24
CA ASN A 87 0.05 -20.96 23.81
C ASN A 87 0.64 -19.54 23.97
N ARG A 88 1.51 -19.31 24.96
CA ARG A 88 2.23 -18.04 25.14
C ARG A 88 3.26 -17.81 24.04
N ASP A 89 4.04 -18.83 23.72
CA ASP A 89 5.07 -18.78 22.68
C ASP A 89 4.44 -18.56 21.30
N GLU A 90 3.34 -19.27 21.01
CA GLU A 90 2.58 -19.08 19.79
C GLU A 90 1.97 -17.67 19.72
N LEU A 91 1.43 -17.16 20.82
CA LEU A 91 0.91 -15.79 20.87
C LEU A 91 2.02 -14.77 20.58
N GLN A 92 3.20 -14.93 21.15
CA GLN A 92 4.34 -14.05 20.89
C GLN A 92 4.77 -14.10 19.41
N LEU A 93 4.85 -15.30 18.83
CA LEU A 93 5.18 -15.50 17.43
C LEU A 93 4.16 -14.82 16.50
N LEU A 94 2.87 -15.03 16.75
CA LEU A 94 1.80 -14.46 15.92
C LEU A 94 1.74 -12.93 16.03
N ASN A 95 1.96 -12.36 17.22
CA ASN A 95 2.03 -10.90 17.36
C ASN A 95 3.23 -10.31 16.60
N ARG A 96 4.38 -11.00 16.59
CA ARG A 96 5.55 -10.59 15.80
C ARG A 96 5.23 -10.61 14.31
N LYS A 97 4.69 -11.72 13.80
CA LYS A 97 4.29 -11.83 12.39
C LYS A 97 3.26 -10.76 12.00
N LEU A 98 2.25 -10.54 12.83
CA LEU A 98 1.25 -9.51 12.58
C LEU A 98 1.90 -8.13 12.43
N LYS A 99 2.88 -7.81 13.28
CA LYS A 99 3.63 -6.56 13.19
C LYS A 99 4.39 -6.46 11.87
N GLU A 100 5.14 -7.49 11.50
CA GLU A 100 5.92 -7.55 10.25
C GLU A 100 5.01 -7.40 9.02
N THR A 101 3.89 -8.13 8.96
CA THR A 101 2.91 -8.03 7.85
C THR A 101 2.32 -6.61 7.76
N ASN A 102 1.98 -5.98 8.89
CA ASN A 102 1.48 -4.60 8.89
C ASN A 102 2.54 -3.58 8.47
N GLU A 103 3.80 -3.78 8.84
CA GLU A 103 4.92 -2.94 8.41
C GLU A 103 5.15 -3.05 6.91
N LEU A 104 5.09 -4.27 6.37
CA LEU A 104 5.17 -4.52 4.92
C LEU A 104 4.02 -3.84 4.17
N MET A 105 2.77 -3.97 4.65
CA MET A 105 1.63 -3.28 4.04
C MET A 105 1.81 -1.76 4.03
N ARG A 106 2.32 -1.18 5.12
CA ARG A 106 2.60 0.26 5.19
C ARG A 106 3.71 0.67 4.24
N ALA A 107 4.72 -0.18 4.03
CA ALA A 107 5.78 0.09 3.06
C ALA A 107 5.24 0.09 1.63
N LEU A 108 4.39 -0.89 1.29
CA LEU A 108 3.76 -1.03 -0.02
C LEU A 108 2.70 0.06 -0.32
N GLN A 109 2.10 0.66 0.70
CA GLN A 109 1.10 1.73 0.56
C GLN A 109 1.69 3.13 0.44
N LYS A 110 2.99 3.32 0.72
CA LYS A 110 3.63 4.63 0.59
C LYS A 110 3.89 4.92 -0.88
N PRO A 111 3.34 5.99 -1.46
CA PRO A 111 3.70 6.41 -2.80
C PRO A 111 5.15 6.92 -2.81
N GLY A 112 6.00 6.40 -3.70
CA GLY A 112 7.32 6.96 -3.99
C GLY A 112 8.52 6.19 -3.43
N HIS A 113 8.68 4.93 -3.82
CA HIS A 113 10.00 4.34 -3.96
C HIS A 113 10.34 4.16 -5.44
#